data_AF-G0N1I6-F1
#
_entry.id   AF-G0N1I6-F1
#
_cell.length_a   1.000
_cell.length_b   1.000
_cell.length_c   1.000
_cell.angle_alpha   90.00
_cell.angle_beta   90.00
_cell.angle_gamma   90.00
#
_symmetry.space_group_name_H-M   'P 1'
#
loop_
_entity.id
_entity.type
_entity.pdbx_description
1 polymer ?
#
loop_
_entity_poly.entity_id
_entity_poly.type
_entity_poly.pdbx_seq_one_letter_code
_entity_poly.pdbx_strand_id
1 'polypeptide(L)'
;MKVLKVIGSLNRVCLITCEDDDDDDELYPNGSTIQLYYEQLSSEQTIITWSRSDGKREKTINKGDILNVFSEDLLTVLGCKQPKWDKIHVNCEEEIFLNTLSITKYLEMQANRFPHPDCLERIFGDCYLIDMDTDEIRCCQRLRKTCHTFRNFIDDTKPKQSMNVLEVDGCPDRIHLKTYRNDDKELYPNGPKVDLLYEEFEKRHTKITWNRSDEKREKLIFNENGLELFYRDFGTILESKVSKWDMIVLMPHIFLNTPSVTKTLELDGIHFPNPEYLKRIFGEYLYLVENEDQISKVWYFKRPDNYVVCMKFSETYYGYDIFIIPAGDVPQEALIH
;
A
#
# COMPACT_ATOMS: atom_id res chain seq x y z
N MET A 1 -11.71 -21.80 -16.56
CA MET A 1 -11.37 -20.37 -16.73
C MET A 1 -10.81 -20.10 -18.13
N LYS A 2 -11.31 -19.13 -18.90
CA LYS A 2 -10.78 -18.89 -20.27
C LYS A 2 -9.49 -18.07 -20.23
N VAL A 3 -8.38 -18.69 -20.61
CA VAL A 3 -7.05 -18.08 -20.56
C VAL A 3 -6.50 -17.94 -21.98
N LEU A 4 -5.93 -16.77 -22.25
CA LEU A 4 -5.15 -16.51 -23.46
C LEU A 4 -3.68 -16.41 -23.09
N LYS A 5 -2.87 -17.40 -23.47
CA LYS A 5 -1.41 -17.39 -23.26
C LYS A 5 -0.73 -16.90 -24.54
N VAL A 6 0.10 -15.86 -24.45
CA VAL A 6 0.99 -15.38 -25.51
C VAL A 6 2.41 -15.77 -25.12
N ILE A 7 3.07 -16.57 -25.94
CA ILE A 7 4.46 -17.01 -25.71
C ILE A 7 5.32 -16.57 -26.89
N GLY A 8 6.38 -15.81 -26.66
CA GLY A 8 7.21 -15.24 -27.73
C GLY A 8 8.70 -15.54 -27.60
N SER A 9 9.36 -15.78 -28.72
CA SER A 9 10.81 -15.81 -28.91
C SER A 9 11.20 -15.13 -30.24
N LEU A 10 12.50 -14.93 -30.46
CA LEU A 10 13.07 -14.07 -31.51
C LEU A 10 12.46 -14.21 -32.91
N ASN A 11 12.08 -15.43 -33.29
CA ASN A 11 11.51 -15.71 -34.62
C ASN A 11 10.16 -16.42 -34.55
N ARG A 12 9.59 -16.58 -33.35
CA ARG A 12 8.38 -17.36 -33.15
C ARG A 12 7.49 -16.77 -32.08
N VAL A 13 6.22 -16.56 -32.42
CA VAL A 13 5.19 -16.17 -31.46
C VAL A 13 4.12 -17.25 -31.43
N CYS A 14 3.63 -17.57 -30.25
CA CYS A 14 2.60 -18.57 -30.03
C CYS A 14 1.43 -17.93 -29.28
N LEU A 15 0.22 -18.08 -29.80
CA LEU A 15 -1.02 -17.71 -29.13
C LEU A 15 -1.78 -18.99 -28.80
N ILE A 16 -2.05 -19.22 -27.52
CA ILE A 16 -2.71 -20.41 -27.00
C ILE A 16 -3.98 -20.01 -26.29
N THR A 17 -5.10 -20.64 -26.63
CA THR A 17 -6.37 -20.50 -25.91
C THR A 17 -6.62 -21.75 -25.08
N CYS A 18 -6.69 -21.66 -23.75
CA CYS A 18 -7.01 -22.80 -22.88
C CYS A 18 -8.16 -22.48 -21.92
N GLU A 19 -8.84 -23.52 -21.43
CA GLU A 19 -10.01 -23.39 -20.54
C GLU A 19 -9.71 -23.62 -19.06
N ASP A 20 -8.46 -23.89 -18.64
CA ASP A 20 -8.00 -23.86 -17.24
C ASP A 20 -6.48 -23.57 -17.16
N ASP A 21 -6.02 -23.09 -16.01
CA ASP A 21 -4.62 -22.65 -15.75
C ASP A 21 -3.74 -23.77 -15.17
N ASP A 22 -4.31 -24.93 -14.83
CA ASP A 22 -3.56 -26.05 -14.28
C ASP A 22 -2.74 -26.71 -15.40
N ASP A 23 -1.40 -26.67 -15.26
CA ASP A 23 -0.35 -26.99 -16.24
C ASP A 23 -0.29 -28.46 -16.74
N ASP A 24 -1.39 -29.20 -16.63
CA ASP A 24 -1.51 -30.54 -17.21
C ASP A 24 -1.97 -30.45 -18.66
N ASP A 25 -1.02 -30.13 -19.55
CA ASP A 25 -1.16 -30.11 -21.02
C ASP A 25 -1.67 -31.46 -21.62
N GLU A 26 -1.80 -32.52 -20.81
CA GLU A 26 -2.22 -33.87 -21.24
C GLU A 26 -3.70 -34.21 -21.05
N LEU A 27 -4.54 -33.36 -20.43
CA LEU A 27 -5.81 -33.86 -19.88
C LEU A 27 -7.10 -33.76 -20.73
N TYR A 28 -7.07 -33.26 -21.97
CA TYR A 28 -8.33 -33.18 -22.75
C TYR A 28 -8.23 -33.62 -24.22
N PRO A 29 -8.64 -34.87 -24.55
CA PRO A 29 -8.88 -35.28 -25.93
C PRO A 29 -10.05 -34.54 -26.62
N ASN A 30 -10.82 -33.72 -25.89
CA ASN A 30 -12.00 -33.00 -26.39
C ASN A 30 -11.97 -31.47 -26.18
N GLY A 31 -10.87 -30.91 -25.66
CA GLY A 31 -10.74 -29.47 -25.41
C GLY A 31 -10.49 -28.71 -26.71
N SER A 32 -11.23 -27.62 -26.95
CA SER A 32 -11.05 -26.76 -28.12
C SER A 32 -9.86 -25.80 -27.95
N THR A 33 -8.68 -26.33 -27.64
CA THR A 33 -7.44 -25.55 -27.63
C THR A 33 -7.12 -25.16 -29.07
N ILE A 34 -6.93 -23.86 -29.29
CA ILE A 34 -6.41 -23.32 -30.53
C ILE A 34 -5.01 -22.80 -30.22
N GLN A 35 -4.02 -23.32 -30.94
CA GLN A 35 -2.66 -22.83 -30.91
C GLN A 35 -2.36 -22.19 -32.26
N LEU A 36 -1.94 -20.93 -32.26
CA LEU A 36 -1.45 -20.21 -33.44
C LEU A 36 0.04 -19.96 -33.26
N TYR A 37 0.84 -20.54 -34.12
CA TYR A 37 2.28 -20.32 -34.21
C TYR A 37 2.58 -19.42 -35.40
N TYR A 38 3.21 -18.29 -35.12
CA TYR A 38 3.73 -17.36 -36.10
C TYR A 38 5.23 -17.61 -36.20
N GLU A 39 5.75 -17.78 -37.41
CA GLU A 39 7.18 -17.99 -37.66
C GLU A 39 7.65 -17.10 -38.81
N GLN A 40 8.72 -16.36 -38.59
CA GLN A 40 9.32 -15.52 -39.62
C GLN A 40 10.14 -16.39 -40.59
N LEU A 41 9.74 -16.44 -41.86
CA LEU A 41 10.52 -17.11 -42.91
C LEU A 41 11.57 -16.20 -43.55
N SER A 42 11.21 -14.95 -43.77
CA SER A 42 12.05 -13.89 -44.35
C SER A 42 11.53 -12.54 -43.88
N SER A 43 12.22 -11.43 -44.15
CA SER A 43 11.80 -10.09 -43.70
C SER A 43 10.40 -9.64 -44.15
N GLU A 44 9.81 -10.32 -45.15
CA GLU A 44 8.49 -9.98 -45.70
C GLU A 44 7.48 -11.14 -45.62
N GLN A 45 7.91 -12.30 -45.13
CA GLN A 45 7.08 -13.51 -45.09
C GLN A 45 6.99 -14.11 -43.69
N THR A 46 5.76 -14.28 -43.23
CA THR A 46 5.42 -14.96 -41.98
C THR A 46 4.54 -16.17 -42.28
N ILE A 47 4.89 -17.33 -41.73
CA ILE A 47 4.01 -18.49 -41.70
C ILE A 47 3.16 -18.41 -40.44
N ILE A 48 1.86 -18.62 -40.60
CA ILE A 48 0.94 -18.90 -39.50
C ILE A 48 0.57 -20.38 -39.60
N THR A 49 0.97 -21.14 -38.59
CA THR A 49 0.53 -22.51 -38.36
C THR A 49 -0.51 -22.50 -37.27
N TRP A 50 -1.67 -23.11 -37.48
CA TRP A 50 -2.61 -23.33 -36.40
C TRP A 50 -2.97 -24.80 -36.21
N SER A 51 -2.97 -25.21 -34.95
CA SER A 51 -3.24 -26.57 -34.52
C SER A 51 -4.54 -26.60 -33.75
N ARG A 52 -5.43 -27.51 -34.15
CA ARG A 52 -6.72 -27.80 -33.52
C ARG A 52 -6.91 -29.32 -33.45
N SER A 53 -7.93 -29.77 -32.71
CA SER A 53 -8.31 -31.19 -32.64
C SER A 53 -8.68 -31.80 -33.99
N ASP A 54 -9.11 -30.99 -34.97
CA ASP A 54 -9.46 -31.43 -36.33
C ASP A 54 -8.26 -31.41 -37.31
N GLY A 55 -7.07 -31.09 -36.83
CA GLY A 55 -5.82 -31.16 -37.59
C GLY A 55 -5.03 -29.86 -37.61
N LYS A 56 -3.85 -29.95 -38.22
CA LYS A 56 -2.92 -28.84 -38.42
C LYS A 56 -3.19 -28.16 -39.76
N ARG A 57 -3.15 -26.83 -39.79
CA ARG A 57 -3.27 -26.02 -41.00
C ARG A 57 -2.19 -24.95 -41.03
N GLU A 58 -1.86 -24.48 -42.22
CA GLU A 58 -0.79 -23.50 -42.44
C GLU A 58 -1.22 -22.46 -43.48
N LYS A 59 -0.79 -21.22 -43.29
CA LYS A 59 -0.96 -20.11 -44.22
C LYS A 59 0.29 -19.24 -44.22
N THR A 60 0.80 -18.93 -45.40
CA THR A 60 1.89 -17.95 -45.58
C THR A 60 1.31 -16.57 -45.85
N ILE A 61 1.77 -15.56 -45.12
CA ILE A 61 1.47 -14.15 -45.32
C ILE A 61 2.69 -13.49 -45.96
N ASN A 62 2.53 -12.96 -47.17
CA ASN A 62 3.62 -12.34 -47.96
C ASN A 62 3.78 -10.83 -47.72
N LYS A 63 3.27 -10.31 -46.60
CA LYS A 63 3.28 -8.87 -46.32
C LYS A 63 3.21 -8.61 -44.83
N GLY A 64 4.35 -8.35 -44.23
CA GLY A 64 4.49 -7.98 -42.83
C GLY A 64 5.56 -8.82 -42.14
N ASP A 65 6.28 -8.18 -41.20
CA ASP A 65 7.04 -8.94 -40.22
C ASP A 65 6.08 -9.70 -39.28
N ILE A 66 6.63 -10.66 -38.55
CA ILE A 66 5.93 -11.55 -37.62
C ILE A 66 5.14 -10.76 -36.58
N LEU A 67 5.69 -9.64 -36.12
CA LEU A 67 5.07 -8.81 -35.09
C LEU A 67 3.82 -8.12 -35.63
N ASN A 68 3.88 -7.54 -36.83
CA ASN A 68 2.73 -6.91 -37.46
C ASN A 68 1.60 -7.91 -37.70
N VAL A 69 1.92 -9.09 -38.26
CA VAL A 69 0.93 -10.14 -38.52
C VAL A 69 0.31 -10.64 -37.19
N PHE A 70 1.15 -10.91 -36.19
CA PHE A 70 0.69 -11.33 -34.87
C PHE A 70 -0.20 -10.27 -34.20
N SER A 71 0.21 -9.00 -34.22
CA SER A 71 -0.52 -7.91 -33.58
C SER A 71 -1.89 -7.71 -34.23
N GLU A 72 -2.00 -7.76 -35.57
CA GLU A 72 -3.29 -7.68 -36.26
C GLU A 72 -4.25 -8.82 -35.88
N ASP A 73 -3.73 -10.05 -35.82
CA ASP A 73 -4.53 -11.22 -35.45
C ASP A 73 -4.93 -11.19 -33.98
N LEU A 74 -4.03 -10.79 -33.07
CA LEU A 74 -4.34 -10.65 -31.65
C LEU A 74 -5.35 -9.53 -31.41
N LEU A 75 -5.25 -8.40 -32.11
CA LEU A 75 -6.26 -7.34 -32.06
C LEU A 75 -7.63 -7.85 -32.52
N THR A 76 -7.64 -8.69 -33.56
CA THR A 76 -8.86 -9.33 -34.03
C THR A 76 -9.44 -10.25 -32.96
N VAL A 77 -8.61 -11.07 -32.30
CA VAL A 77 -9.02 -11.98 -31.22
C VAL A 77 -9.56 -11.22 -30.01
N LEU A 78 -8.92 -10.11 -29.63
CA LEU A 78 -9.34 -9.30 -28.48
C LEU A 78 -10.54 -8.41 -28.79
N GLY A 79 -10.72 -8.01 -30.05
CA GLY A 79 -11.89 -7.26 -30.52
C GLY A 79 -13.14 -8.13 -30.70
N CYS A 80 -13.00 -9.47 -30.74
CA CYS A 80 -14.13 -10.37 -30.79
C CYS A 80 -14.96 -10.29 -29.50
N LYS A 81 -16.28 -10.12 -29.63
CA LYS A 81 -17.20 -10.08 -28.47
C LYS A 81 -17.27 -11.40 -27.68
N GLN A 82 -16.81 -12.50 -28.29
CA GLN A 82 -16.65 -13.81 -27.68
C GLN A 82 -15.42 -14.53 -28.26
N PRO A 83 -14.70 -15.33 -27.47
CA PRO A 83 -14.94 -15.60 -26.05
C PRO A 83 -14.58 -14.40 -25.15
N LYS A 84 -15.23 -14.29 -23.99
CA LYS A 84 -14.76 -13.39 -22.93
C LYS A 84 -13.56 -14.07 -22.27
N TRP A 85 -12.42 -13.40 -22.26
CA TRP A 85 -11.21 -13.88 -21.61
C TRP A 85 -11.26 -13.55 -20.12
N ASP A 86 -11.03 -14.54 -19.28
CA ASP A 86 -10.92 -14.35 -17.84
C ASP A 86 -9.50 -13.89 -17.45
N LYS A 87 -8.48 -14.38 -18.17
CA LYS A 87 -7.06 -14.08 -17.94
C LYS A 87 -6.27 -14.00 -19.25
N ILE A 88 -5.31 -13.08 -19.30
CA ILE A 88 -4.31 -13.01 -20.38
C ILE A 88 -2.92 -13.11 -19.75
N HIS A 89 -2.14 -14.10 -20.20
CA HIS A 89 -0.79 -14.35 -19.73
C HIS A 89 0.19 -14.07 -20.87
N VAL A 90 1.15 -13.16 -20.67
CA VAL A 90 2.13 -12.81 -21.71
C VAL A 90 3.54 -13.18 -21.22
N ASN A 91 4.16 -14.13 -21.91
CA ASN A 91 5.50 -14.63 -21.66
C ASN A 91 6.34 -14.54 -22.94
N CYS A 92 6.90 -13.37 -23.20
CA CYS A 92 7.69 -13.12 -24.41
C CYS A 92 9.13 -12.78 -24.02
N GLU A 93 10.09 -13.36 -24.75
CA GLU A 93 11.51 -13.05 -24.59
C GLU A 93 11.92 -11.75 -25.29
N GLU A 94 11.06 -11.17 -26.15
CA GLU A 94 11.30 -9.93 -26.91
C GLU A 94 10.05 -9.03 -27.04
N GLU A 95 10.24 -7.81 -27.57
CA GLU A 95 9.23 -6.74 -27.72
C GLU A 95 8.07 -7.16 -28.63
N ILE A 96 6.93 -7.53 -28.03
CA ILE A 96 5.68 -7.69 -28.76
C ILE A 96 4.75 -6.52 -28.41
N PHE A 97 4.40 -5.71 -29.42
CA PHE A 97 3.59 -4.49 -29.27
C PHE A 97 2.08 -4.82 -29.30
N LEU A 98 1.35 -4.44 -28.25
CA LEU A 98 -0.11 -4.60 -28.15
C LEU A 98 -0.83 -3.26 -28.00
N ASN A 99 -1.50 -2.77 -29.05
CA ASN A 99 -2.32 -1.54 -28.98
C ASN A 99 -3.82 -1.89 -28.93
N THR A 100 -4.35 -2.28 -27.76
CA THR A 100 -5.72 -2.82 -27.66
C THR A 100 -6.54 -2.18 -26.53
N LEU A 101 -7.79 -1.80 -26.86
CA LEU A 101 -8.85 -1.39 -25.93
C LEU A 101 -9.75 -2.60 -25.61
N SER A 102 -9.27 -3.55 -24.81
CA SER A 102 -10.08 -4.69 -24.35
C SER A 102 -10.33 -4.63 -22.84
N ILE A 103 -11.51 -5.11 -22.43
CA ILE A 103 -11.96 -5.18 -21.04
C ILE A 103 -11.39 -6.47 -20.43
N THR A 104 -10.11 -6.46 -20.10
CA THR A 104 -9.46 -7.57 -19.39
C THR A 104 -9.64 -7.39 -17.88
N LYS A 105 -10.01 -8.45 -17.16
CA LYS A 105 -10.12 -8.42 -15.69
C LYS A 105 -8.78 -8.54 -14.97
N TYR A 106 -7.81 -9.22 -15.58
CA TYR A 106 -6.50 -9.52 -15.01
C TYR A 106 -5.45 -9.71 -16.12
N LEU A 107 -4.34 -8.97 -16.04
CA LEU A 107 -3.18 -9.07 -16.94
C LEU A 107 -1.97 -9.47 -16.10
N GLU A 108 -1.33 -10.59 -16.46
CA GLU A 108 -0.13 -11.08 -15.79
C GLU A 108 1.03 -11.08 -16.79
N MET A 109 2.12 -10.37 -16.46
CA MET A 109 3.31 -10.22 -17.29
C MET A 109 4.55 -10.52 -16.46
N GLN A 110 5.48 -11.32 -16.99
CA GLN A 110 6.75 -11.60 -16.32
C GLN A 110 7.78 -10.51 -16.65
N ALA A 111 8.18 -9.73 -15.63
CA ALA A 111 8.98 -8.51 -15.78
C ALA A 111 10.46 -8.74 -16.13
N ASN A 112 10.97 -9.95 -15.94
CA ASN A 112 12.42 -10.24 -15.89
C ASN A 112 13.10 -10.22 -17.26
N ARG A 113 12.38 -9.87 -18.34
CA ARG A 113 12.81 -10.06 -19.74
C ARG A 113 12.30 -8.97 -20.71
N PHE A 114 12.05 -7.74 -20.26
CA PHE A 114 11.57 -6.64 -21.13
C PHE A 114 12.65 -5.59 -21.50
N PRO A 115 12.52 -4.87 -22.64
CA PRO A 115 13.58 -3.96 -23.11
C PRO A 115 13.25 -2.46 -22.92
N HIS A 116 14.02 -1.62 -23.62
CA HIS A 116 14.24 -0.17 -23.44
C HIS A 116 12.94 0.69 -23.27
N PRO A 117 12.96 1.77 -22.46
CA PRO A 117 11.77 2.54 -22.06
C PRO A 117 10.97 3.14 -23.23
N ASP A 118 11.65 3.51 -24.31
CA ASP A 118 11.06 4.16 -25.49
C ASP A 118 10.00 3.28 -26.18
N CYS A 119 10.04 1.96 -25.96
CA CYS A 119 9.11 1.01 -26.56
C CYS A 119 7.77 0.93 -25.79
N LEU A 120 7.78 1.21 -24.48
CA LEU A 120 6.58 1.27 -23.64
C LEU A 120 5.75 2.54 -23.91
N GLU A 121 6.45 3.64 -24.20
CA GLU A 121 5.85 4.93 -24.56
C GLU A 121 4.99 4.84 -25.84
N ARG A 122 5.37 3.95 -26.76
CA ARG A 122 4.66 3.70 -28.02
C ARG A 122 3.40 2.85 -27.87
N ILE A 123 3.30 2.07 -26.79
CA ILE A 123 2.19 1.14 -26.48
C ILE A 123 1.15 1.81 -25.58
N PHE A 124 1.58 2.66 -24.66
CA PHE A 124 0.72 3.22 -23.61
C PHE A 124 0.72 4.76 -23.53
N GLY A 125 1.50 5.46 -24.36
CA GLY A 125 1.84 6.89 -24.22
C GLY A 125 3.02 7.12 -23.25
N ASP A 126 3.55 8.35 -23.16
CA ASP A 126 4.75 8.76 -22.39
C ASP A 126 5.08 7.87 -21.17
N CYS A 127 6.14 7.06 -21.28
CA CYS A 127 6.60 6.13 -20.25
C CYS A 127 8.06 6.39 -19.86
N TYR A 128 8.35 6.29 -18.55
CA TYR A 128 9.71 6.31 -18.00
C TYR A 128 9.95 5.02 -17.20
N LEU A 129 11.02 4.28 -17.51
CA LEU A 129 11.49 3.11 -16.74
C LEU A 129 12.07 3.55 -15.40
N ILE A 130 11.66 2.89 -14.31
CA ILE A 130 12.31 3.01 -12.99
C ILE A 130 12.22 1.67 -12.23
N ASP A 131 13.30 1.40 -11.50
CA ASP A 131 13.65 0.25 -10.65
C ASP A 131 12.54 -0.17 -9.65
N MET A 132 12.41 -1.49 -9.46
CA MET A 132 11.28 -2.12 -8.78
C MET A 132 11.53 -2.27 -7.29
N ASP A 133 10.80 -1.50 -6.48
CA ASP A 133 10.25 -1.89 -5.17
C ASP A 133 9.52 -0.70 -4.50
N THR A 134 9.80 0.54 -4.92
CA THR A 134 9.14 1.77 -4.40
C THR A 134 8.00 2.30 -5.27
N ASP A 135 7.84 1.78 -6.49
CA ASP A 135 7.16 2.49 -7.57
C ASP A 135 5.74 1.99 -7.90
N GLU A 136 5.22 0.94 -7.25
CA GLU A 136 3.83 0.51 -7.43
C GLU A 136 2.84 1.63 -7.04
N ILE A 137 3.12 2.31 -5.92
CA ILE A 137 2.34 3.47 -5.44
C ILE A 137 2.48 4.64 -6.44
N ARG A 138 3.67 4.87 -6.99
CA ARG A 138 3.96 6.01 -7.88
C ARG A 138 3.36 5.81 -9.27
N CYS A 139 3.40 4.59 -9.79
CA CYS A 139 2.71 4.16 -11.01
C CYS A 139 1.20 4.28 -10.86
N CYS A 140 0.64 3.85 -9.72
CA CYS A 140 -0.78 4.07 -9.42
C CYS A 140 -1.14 5.56 -9.40
N GLN A 141 -0.31 6.41 -8.79
CA GLN A 141 -0.55 7.87 -8.77
C GLN A 141 -0.46 8.52 -10.16
N ARG A 142 0.39 8.01 -11.06
CA ARG A 142 0.54 8.51 -12.44
C ARG A 142 -0.61 8.02 -13.34
N LEU A 143 -0.96 6.73 -13.29
CA LEU A 143 -2.10 6.15 -14.00
C LEU A 143 -3.44 6.79 -13.57
N ARG A 144 -3.56 7.13 -12.29
CA ARG A 144 -4.68 7.90 -11.75
C ARG A 144 -4.84 9.26 -12.45
N LYS A 145 -3.75 9.89 -12.92
CA LYS A 145 -3.82 11.20 -13.60
C LYS A 145 -4.22 11.07 -15.07
N THR A 146 -3.83 10.00 -15.76
CA THR A 146 -3.98 9.86 -17.21
C THR A 146 -5.31 9.23 -17.66
N CYS A 147 -5.96 8.39 -16.84
CA CYS A 147 -7.19 7.70 -17.24
C CYS A 147 -8.30 7.77 -16.18
N HIS A 148 -9.51 8.20 -16.57
CA HIS A 148 -10.66 8.34 -15.67
C HIS A 148 -11.18 6.99 -15.15
N THR A 149 -11.18 5.94 -15.98
CA THR A 149 -11.63 4.60 -15.57
C THR A 149 -10.63 3.94 -14.63
N PHE A 150 -9.32 4.05 -14.90
CA PHE A 150 -8.27 3.59 -14.00
C PHE A 150 -8.20 4.42 -12.73
N ARG A 151 -8.48 5.73 -12.78
CA ARG A 151 -8.64 6.57 -11.59
C ARG A 151 -9.73 6.03 -10.68
N ASN A 152 -10.91 5.75 -11.23
CA ASN A 152 -12.01 5.17 -10.45
C ASN A 152 -11.60 3.80 -9.92
N PHE A 153 -11.03 2.93 -10.75
CA PHE A 153 -10.55 1.62 -10.31
C PHE A 153 -9.51 1.74 -9.18
N ILE A 154 -8.45 2.52 -9.31
CA ILE A 154 -7.41 2.72 -8.30
C ILE A 154 -7.99 3.37 -7.03
N ASP A 155 -8.90 4.33 -7.17
CA ASP A 155 -9.57 4.94 -6.03
C ASP A 155 -10.52 3.97 -5.31
N ASP A 156 -11.13 3.03 -6.04
CA ASP A 156 -12.05 2.00 -5.54
C ASP A 156 -11.33 0.73 -5.04
N THR A 157 -10.14 0.42 -5.58
CA THR A 157 -9.31 -0.78 -5.28
C THR A 157 -7.97 -0.43 -4.64
N LYS A 158 -7.84 0.77 -4.06
CA LYS A 158 -6.67 1.16 -3.28
C LYS A 158 -6.24 0.00 -2.39
N PRO A 159 -5.00 -0.52 -2.51
CA PRO A 159 -4.54 -1.57 -1.62
C PRO A 159 -4.79 -1.05 -0.22
N LYS A 160 -5.47 -1.85 0.61
CA LYS A 160 -5.64 -1.56 2.02
C LYS A 160 -4.22 -1.51 2.59
N GLN A 161 -3.60 -0.33 2.55
CA GLN A 161 -2.40 -0.03 3.32
C GLN A 161 -2.85 -0.03 4.77
N SER A 162 -2.95 -1.23 5.34
CA SER A 162 -3.33 -1.44 6.72
C SER A 162 -2.11 -1.19 7.59
N MET A 163 -1.54 0.01 7.51
CA MET A 163 -0.75 0.51 8.64
C MET A 163 -1.76 0.72 9.76
N ASN A 164 -1.73 -0.18 10.74
CA ASN A 164 -2.70 -0.18 11.82
C ASN A 164 -2.09 0.24 13.16
N VAL A 165 -0.77 0.43 13.21
CA VAL A 165 -0.07 0.97 14.37
C VAL A 165 0.50 2.35 14.04
N LEU A 166 0.26 3.29 14.95
CA LEU A 166 0.88 4.59 15.00
C LEU A 166 1.53 4.76 16.37
N GLU A 167 2.86 4.79 16.42
CA GLU A 167 3.63 4.92 17.65
C GLU A 167 4.36 6.26 17.64
N VAL A 168 4.21 7.05 18.71
CA VAL A 168 4.91 8.31 18.89
C VAL A 168 5.70 8.24 20.19
N ASP A 169 7.01 8.40 20.09
CA ASP A 169 7.92 8.40 21.24
C ASP A 169 8.93 9.55 21.17
N GLY A 170 9.71 9.76 22.22
CA GLY A 170 10.76 10.77 22.30
C GLY A 170 10.54 11.87 23.34
N CYS A 171 11.15 13.04 23.10
CA CYS A 171 11.13 14.22 23.95
C CYS A 171 10.91 15.49 23.10
N PRO A 172 10.65 16.67 23.69
CA PRO A 172 10.27 17.86 22.93
C PRO A 172 11.29 18.31 21.86
N ASP A 173 12.58 18.03 22.08
CA ASP A 173 13.68 18.29 21.15
C ASP A 173 13.94 17.14 20.17
N ARG A 174 13.28 15.98 20.36
CA ARG A 174 13.49 14.79 19.55
C ARG A 174 12.27 13.86 19.58
N ILE A 175 11.42 13.93 18.56
CA ILE A 175 10.16 13.18 18.47
C ILE A 175 10.27 12.11 17.38
N HIS A 176 10.01 10.86 17.72
CA HIS A 176 9.82 9.76 16.79
C HIS A 176 8.34 9.55 16.52
N LEU A 177 8.00 9.34 15.25
CA LEU A 177 6.68 8.99 14.76
C LEU A 177 6.85 7.79 13.84
N LYS A 178 6.44 6.62 14.33
CA LYS A 178 6.55 5.34 13.65
C LYS A 178 5.16 4.90 13.21
N THR A 179 5.07 4.39 12.01
CA THR A 179 3.89 3.65 11.58
C THR A 179 4.31 2.35 10.92
N TYR A 180 3.64 1.27 11.31
CA TYR A 180 3.94 -0.09 10.88
C TYR A 180 2.69 -0.97 11.02
N ARG A 181 2.83 -2.22 10.59
CA ARG A 181 1.80 -3.26 10.69
C ARG A 181 2.06 -4.13 11.93
N ASN A 182 1.02 -4.43 12.72
CA ASN A 182 1.13 -5.15 14.01
C ASN A 182 1.98 -6.45 13.97
N ASP A 183 2.00 -7.16 12.83
CA ASP A 183 2.71 -8.41 12.57
C ASP A 183 4.18 -8.22 12.13
N ASP A 184 4.62 -7.00 11.81
CA ASP A 184 5.86 -6.74 11.06
C ASP A 184 6.94 -5.95 11.83
N LYS A 185 6.85 -5.82 13.16
CA LYS A 185 7.85 -5.04 13.94
C LYS A 185 9.28 -5.60 13.78
N GLU A 186 9.41 -6.91 13.56
CA GLU A 186 10.69 -7.61 13.39
C GLU A 186 11.22 -7.62 11.94
N LEU A 187 10.41 -7.27 10.95
CA LEU A 187 10.83 -7.32 9.54
C LEU A 187 11.69 -6.11 9.14
N TYR A 188 12.03 -5.20 10.04
CA TYR A 188 12.90 -4.07 9.72
C TYR A 188 14.33 -4.52 9.36
N PRO A 189 14.96 -3.99 8.28
CA PRO A 189 14.49 -2.90 7.39
C PRO A 189 13.59 -3.32 6.21
N ASN A 190 13.30 -4.61 6.05
CA ASN A 190 12.61 -5.17 4.88
C ASN A 190 11.07 -5.09 4.91
N GLY A 191 10.46 -4.64 6.01
CA GLY A 191 9.01 -4.51 6.18
C GLY A 191 8.44 -3.10 5.90
N PRO A 192 7.12 -2.94 5.71
CA PRO A 192 6.46 -1.66 5.43
C PRO A 192 6.36 -0.78 6.69
N LYS A 193 7.51 -0.29 7.17
CA LYS A 193 7.61 0.68 8.27
C LYS A 193 7.99 2.05 7.73
N VAL A 194 7.34 3.09 8.23
CA VAL A 194 7.79 4.48 8.09
C VAL A 194 8.17 4.99 9.48
N ASP A 195 9.43 5.39 9.65
CA ASP A 195 9.97 5.94 10.90
C ASP A 195 10.40 7.38 10.65
N LEU A 196 9.64 8.34 11.19
CA LEU A 196 9.91 9.77 11.11
C LEU A 196 10.55 10.21 12.43
N LEU A 197 11.68 10.91 12.35
CA LEU A 197 12.37 11.50 13.48
C LEU A 197 12.46 13.01 13.25
N TYR A 198 11.83 13.77 14.14
CA TYR A 198 11.88 15.22 14.21
C TYR A 198 12.90 15.61 15.30
N GLU A 199 14.02 16.20 14.94
CA GLU A 199 15.09 16.57 15.86
C GLU A 199 15.35 18.09 15.78
N GLU A 200 15.34 18.77 16.92
CA GLU A 200 15.73 20.18 16.98
C GLU A 200 17.22 20.30 16.63
N PHE A 201 17.50 21.11 15.61
CA PHE A 201 18.84 21.39 15.11
C PHE A 201 19.09 22.89 15.25
N GLU A 202 20.23 23.28 15.85
CA GLU A 202 20.70 24.68 15.92
C GLU A 202 19.58 25.74 16.10
N LYS A 203 19.01 25.86 17.30
CA LYS A 203 18.03 26.88 17.74
C LYS A 203 17.10 27.40 16.62
N ARG A 204 15.95 26.74 16.45
CA ARG A 204 14.90 26.99 15.43
C ARG A 204 15.14 26.39 14.05
N HIS A 205 16.02 25.41 13.90
CA HIS A 205 15.97 24.51 12.75
C HIS A 205 15.46 23.16 13.22
N THR A 206 14.78 22.45 12.32
CA THR A 206 14.34 21.09 12.59
C THR A 206 14.89 20.18 11.52
N LYS A 207 15.62 19.16 11.93
CA LYS A 207 16.03 18.08 11.07
C LYS A 207 14.95 17.00 11.11
N ILE A 208 14.33 16.74 9.97
CA ILE A 208 13.47 15.57 9.80
C ILE A 208 14.29 14.48 9.14
N THR A 209 14.36 13.32 9.78
CA THR A 209 14.89 12.09 9.21
C THR A 209 13.74 11.13 8.99
N TRP A 210 13.62 10.57 7.80
CA TRP A 210 12.64 9.52 7.54
C TRP A 210 13.35 8.25 7.08
N ASN A 211 13.14 7.17 7.82
CA ASN A 211 13.64 5.85 7.47
C ASN A 211 12.48 5.05 6.89
N ARG A 212 12.69 4.59 5.65
CA ARG A 212 11.81 3.68 4.94
C ARG A 212 12.60 2.43 4.57
N SER A 213 11.90 1.41 4.06
CA SER A 213 12.54 0.15 3.65
C SER A 213 13.54 0.32 2.51
N ASP A 214 13.33 1.31 1.64
CA ASP A 214 14.19 1.61 0.49
C ASP A 214 15.44 2.39 0.90
N GLU A 215 15.28 3.44 1.71
CA GLU A 215 16.40 4.27 2.12
C GLU A 215 16.06 5.18 3.30
N LYS A 216 17.14 5.67 3.95
CA LYS A 216 17.09 6.80 4.86
C LYS A 216 17.21 8.08 4.05
N ARG A 217 16.28 9.02 4.25
CA ARG A 217 16.46 10.40 3.76
C ARG A 217 16.28 11.42 4.86
N GLU A 218 16.89 12.58 4.66
CA GLU A 218 16.95 13.66 5.65
C GLU A 218 16.58 14.99 5.00
N LYS A 219 15.93 15.87 5.77
CA LYS A 219 15.57 17.21 5.35
C LYS A 219 15.72 18.17 6.51
N LEU A 220 16.42 19.28 6.25
CA LEU A 220 16.53 20.38 7.20
C LEU A 220 15.45 21.43 6.88
N ILE A 221 14.64 21.77 7.88
CA ILE A 221 13.63 22.81 7.81
C ILE A 221 14.12 23.99 8.65
N PHE A 222 14.27 25.15 8.00
CA PHE A 222 14.76 26.36 8.65
C PHE A 222 13.62 27.17 9.26
N ASN A 223 13.86 27.76 10.43
CA ASN A 223 12.96 28.65 11.17
C ASN A 223 11.63 28.00 11.61
N GLU A 224 11.58 26.67 11.73
CA GLU A 224 10.43 25.94 12.26
C GLU A 224 10.82 25.16 13.52
N ASN A 225 9.93 25.16 14.51
CA ASN A 225 10.07 24.39 15.73
C ASN A 225 9.64 22.93 15.46
N GLY A 226 10.44 21.97 15.94
CA GLY A 226 10.23 20.56 15.63
C GLY A 226 8.92 19.99 16.17
N LEU A 227 8.47 20.49 17.33
CA LEU A 227 7.21 20.10 17.94
C LEU A 227 6.01 20.64 17.15
N GLU A 228 6.06 21.90 16.69
CA GLU A 228 5.00 22.47 15.83
C GLU A 228 4.91 21.74 14.49
N LEU A 229 6.08 21.42 13.90
CA LEU A 229 6.18 20.67 12.66
C LEU A 229 5.61 19.26 12.80
N PHE A 230 5.95 18.58 13.90
CA PHE A 230 5.38 17.28 14.25
C PHE A 230 3.85 17.36 14.38
N TYR A 231 3.29 18.33 15.12
CA TYR A 231 1.83 18.42 15.30
C TYR A 231 1.09 18.65 13.98
N ARG A 232 1.67 19.46 13.08
CA ARG A 232 1.10 19.70 11.75
C ARG A 232 1.03 18.42 10.92
N ASP A 233 2.13 17.67 10.89
CA ASP A 233 2.22 16.43 10.12
C ASP A 233 1.37 15.32 10.76
N PHE A 234 1.43 15.19 12.09
CA PHE A 234 0.64 14.23 12.86
C PHE A 234 -0.87 14.47 12.70
N GLY A 235 -1.32 15.73 12.76
CA GLY A 235 -2.71 16.08 12.48
C GLY A 235 -3.14 15.66 11.08
N THR A 236 -2.29 15.89 10.07
CA THR A 236 -2.54 15.46 8.68
C THR A 236 -2.67 13.94 8.56
N ILE A 237 -1.86 13.18 9.30
CA ILE A 237 -1.92 11.71 9.33
C ILE A 237 -3.23 11.22 9.96
N LEU A 238 -3.65 11.84 11.07
CA LEU A 238 -4.90 11.51 11.75
C LEU A 238 -6.15 11.86 10.92
N GLU A 239 -6.11 12.94 10.14
CA GLU A 239 -7.20 13.34 9.24
C GLU A 239 -7.31 12.46 7.99
N SER A 240 -6.29 11.66 7.69
CA SER A 240 -6.28 10.82 6.49
C SER A 240 -7.36 9.73 6.59
N LYS A 241 -8.37 9.80 5.73
CA LYS A 241 -9.46 8.81 5.64
C LYS A 241 -9.01 7.41 5.19
N VAL A 242 -7.72 7.26 4.88
CA VAL A 242 -7.13 6.05 4.30
C VAL A 242 -6.75 5.05 5.39
N SER A 243 -6.47 5.52 6.61
CA SER A 243 -5.98 4.68 7.69
C SER A 243 -7.04 4.44 8.75
N LYS A 244 -7.28 3.16 9.07
CA LYS A 244 -7.94 2.75 10.30
C LYS A 244 -6.84 2.35 11.27
N TRP A 245 -6.62 3.18 12.29
CA TRP A 245 -5.63 2.91 13.33
C TRP A 245 -6.24 1.97 14.37
N ASP A 246 -5.68 0.78 14.49
CA ASP A 246 -6.08 -0.19 15.52
C ASP A 246 -5.45 0.16 16.86
N MET A 247 -4.23 0.72 16.84
CA MET A 247 -3.46 1.11 18.02
C MET A 247 -2.73 2.43 17.77
N ILE A 248 -2.95 3.39 18.66
CA ILE A 248 -2.15 4.62 18.74
C ILE A 248 -1.41 4.56 20.08
N VAL A 249 -0.08 4.59 20.03
CA VAL A 249 0.79 4.74 21.19
C VAL A 249 1.33 6.16 21.14
N LEU A 250 1.12 6.95 22.19
CA LEU A 250 1.68 8.30 22.27
C LEU A 250 2.60 8.38 23.48
N MET A 251 3.40 9.44 23.51
CA MET A 251 4.00 9.89 24.75
C MET A 251 3.15 10.97 25.43
N PRO A 252 3.25 11.09 26.76
CA PRO A 252 2.25 11.77 27.58
C PRO A 252 2.21 13.28 27.35
N HIS A 253 3.37 13.85 27.06
CA HIS A 253 3.54 15.28 26.83
C HIS A 253 3.00 15.73 25.46
N ILE A 254 2.70 14.80 24.54
CA ILE A 254 2.23 15.08 23.19
C ILE A 254 0.70 15.04 23.10
N PHE A 255 0.04 14.19 23.90
CA PHE A 255 -1.39 13.91 23.77
C PHE A 255 -2.32 15.08 24.12
N LEU A 256 -1.95 15.91 25.10
CA LEU A 256 -2.85 16.90 25.72
C LEU A 256 -3.36 18.01 24.80
N ASN A 257 -2.79 18.14 23.60
CA ASN A 257 -3.13 19.20 22.64
C ASN A 257 -3.84 18.70 21.38
N THR A 258 -4.19 17.42 21.29
CA THR A 258 -4.75 16.84 20.04
C THR A 258 -6.29 16.76 20.08
N PRO A 259 -7.02 17.26 19.05
CA PRO A 259 -8.49 17.28 19.02
C PRO A 259 -9.18 15.95 18.64
N SER A 260 -8.47 14.81 18.69
CA SER A 260 -8.99 13.52 18.17
C SER A 260 -10.00 12.83 19.11
N VAL A 261 -10.84 11.96 18.54
CA VAL A 261 -11.96 11.25 19.19
C VAL A 261 -11.68 9.75 19.42
N THR A 262 -10.44 9.29 19.27
CA THR A 262 -10.09 7.85 19.29
C THR A 262 -10.20 7.22 20.69
N LYS A 263 -10.63 5.95 20.75
CA LYS A 263 -11.24 5.32 21.94
C LYS A 263 -10.30 4.64 22.95
N THR A 264 -9.04 4.39 22.63
CA THR A 264 -8.06 3.91 23.61
C THR A 264 -6.68 4.39 23.19
N LEU A 265 -5.93 4.96 24.12
CA LEU A 265 -4.55 5.35 23.93
C LEU A 265 -3.72 4.69 25.04
N GLU A 266 -2.79 3.84 24.63
CA GLU A 266 -1.85 3.17 25.53
C GLU A 266 -0.54 3.97 25.53
N LEU A 267 -0.14 4.49 26.69
CA LEU A 267 1.14 5.17 26.86
C LEU A 267 2.08 4.19 27.56
N ASP A 268 2.96 3.55 26.80
CA ASP A 268 4.05 2.73 27.34
C ASP A 268 5.28 3.63 27.56
N GLY A 269 5.76 3.70 28.80
CA GLY A 269 6.82 4.63 29.17
C GLY A 269 7.49 4.29 30.49
N ILE A 270 8.65 3.63 30.40
CA ILE A 270 9.57 3.34 31.53
C ILE A 270 10.05 4.65 32.24
N HIS A 271 9.88 5.81 31.60
CA HIS A 271 10.28 7.13 32.09
C HIS A 271 9.16 8.16 32.03
N PHE A 272 8.01 7.83 32.61
CA PHE A 272 6.99 8.83 32.85
C PHE A 272 7.47 9.86 33.89
N PRO A 273 7.15 11.16 33.73
CA PRO A 273 7.50 12.15 34.74
C PRO A 273 6.91 11.77 36.10
N ASN A 274 7.69 12.06 37.15
CA ASN A 274 7.36 11.86 38.56
C ASN A 274 5.86 12.11 38.85
N PRO A 275 5.16 11.24 39.61
CA PRO A 275 3.76 11.45 39.99
C PRO A 275 3.41 12.86 40.49
N GLU A 276 4.34 13.53 41.17
CA GLU A 276 4.18 14.92 41.61
C GLU A 276 4.11 15.92 40.44
N TYR A 277 4.83 15.66 39.35
CA TYR A 277 4.74 16.47 38.12
C TYR A 277 3.39 16.29 37.43
N LEU A 278 2.85 15.06 37.41
CA LEU A 278 1.52 14.79 36.86
C LEU A 278 0.44 15.42 37.73
N LYS A 279 0.55 15.31 39.05
CA LYS A 279 -0.32 16.01 39.98
C LYS A 279 -0.31 17.52 39.76
N ARG A 280 0.86 18.09 39.44
CA ARG A 280 0.99 19.52 39.09
C ARG A 280 0.29 19.88 37.78
N ILE A 281 0.31 19.00 36.78
CA ILE A 281 -0.30 19.26 35.46
C ILE A 281 -1.80 18.97 35.46
N PHE A 282 -2.20 17.86 36.08
CA PHE A 282 -3.53 17.26 35.95
C PHE A 282 -4.39 17.40 37.22
N GLY A 283 -3.83 17.89 38.31
CA GLY A 283 -4.51 17.97 39.59
C GLY A 283 -4.49 16.67 40.39
N GLU A 284 -5.29 16.63 41.45
CA GLU A 284 -5.47 15.44 42.29
C GLU A 284 -6.13 14.31 41.48
N TYR A 285 -5.67 13.09 41.70
CA TYR A 285 -6.27 11.88 41.13
C TYR A 285 -7.15 11.18 42.16
N LEU A 286 -8.10 10.40 41.65
CA LEU A 286 -8.84 9.44 42.46
C LEU A 286 -8.09 8.11 42.49
N TYR A 287 -8.05 7.51 43.67
CA TYR A 287 -7.59 6.15 43.83
C TYR A 287 -8.71 5.18 43.44
N LEU A 288 -8.42 4.30 42.48
CA LEU A 288 -9.29 3.18 42.16
C LEU A 288 -8.55 1.87 42.43
N VAL A 289 -9.04 1.14 43.43
CA VAL A 289 -8.63 -0.22 43.73
C VAL A 289 -9.53 -1.14 42.91
N GLU A 290 -9.01 -1.68 41.83
CA GLU A 290 -9.79 -2.61 40.99
C GLU A 290 -9.74 -4.04 41.52
N ASN A 291 -8.64 -4.43 42.17
CA ASN A 291 -8.42 -5.71 42.86
C ASN A 291 -7.45 -5.51 44.04
N GLU A 292 -7.43 -6.41 45.03
CA GLU A 292 -6.57 -6.31 46.23
C GLU A 292 -5.08 -6.10 45.91
N ASP A 293 -4.64 -6.56 44.73
CA ASP A 293 -3.24 -6.49 44.30
C ASP A 293 -2.94 -5.41 43.25
N GLN A 294 -3.93 -4.64 42.79
CA GLN A 294 -3.75 -3.66 41.71
C GLN A 294 -4.28 -2.28 42.08
N ILE A 295 -3.35 -1.41 42.47
CA ILE A 295 -3.63 0.01 42.71
C ILE A 295 -3.49 0.75 41.39
N SER A 296 -4.58 1.39 40.96
CA SER A 296 -4.55 2.29 39.82
C SER A 296 -4.87 3.73 40.25
N LYS A 297 -4.15 4.68 39.66
CA LYS A 297 -4.39 6.11 39.85
C LYS A 297 -5.15 6.63 38.66
N VAL A 298 -6.30 7.28 38.89
CA VAL A 298 -7.19 7.68 37.81
C VAL A 298 -7.48 9.17 37.84
N TRP A 299 -7.30 9.81 36.70
CA TRP A 299 -7.62 11.22 36.46
C TRP A 299 -8.80 11.30 35.48
N TYR A 300 -9.69 12.26 35.69
CA TYR A 300 -10.84 12.51 34.84
C TYR A 300 -10.79 13.96 34.34
N PHE A 301 -10.92 14.15 33.02
CA PHE A 301 -10.88 15.47 32.39
C PHE A 301 -12.18 15.71 31.63
N LYS A 302 -12.92 16.73 32.06
CA LYS A 302 -14.19 17.11 31.44
C LYS A 302 -13.96 17.64 30.02
N ARG A 303 -14.77 17.19 29.07
CA ARG A 303 -14.80 17.73 27.71
C ARG A 303 -16.01 18.68 27.54
N PRO A 304 -16.03 19.50 26.47
CA PRO A 304 -17.19 20.33 26.14
C PRO A 304 -18.44 19.52 25.74
N ASP A 305 -18.27 18.24 25.39
CA ASP A 305 -19.35 17.31 25.06
C ASP A 305 -19.74 16.43 26.27
N ASN A 306 -20.64 15.46 26.08
CA ASN A 306 -21.11 14.56 27.14
C ASN A 306 -20.13 13.42 27.47
N TYR A 307 -18.83 13.63 27.24
CA TYR A 307 -17.78 12.65 27.49
C TYR A 307 -16.70 13.19 28.43
N VAL A 308 -15.94 12.28 29.00
CA VAL A 308 -14.81 12.56 29.90
C VAL A 308 -13.62 11.74 29.43
N VAL A 309 -12.44 12.35 29.43
CA VAL A 309 -11.19 11.62 29.24
C VAL A 309 -10.80 11.03 30.60
N CYS A 310 -10.73 9.72 30.70
CA CYS A 310 -10.27 8.98 31.87
C CYS A 310 -8.84 8.52 31.59
N MET A 311 -7.87 8.96 32.38
CA MET A 311 -6.49 8.51 32.32
C MET A 311 -6.23 7.64 33.54
N LYS A 312 -5.83 6.39 33.34
CA LYS A 312 -5.56 5.41 34.39
C LYS A 312 -4.10 4.99 34.34
N PHE A 313 -3.39 5.15 35.45
CA PHE A 313 -2.05 4.65 35.63
C PHE A 313 -2.06 3.31 36.36
N SER A 314 -1.41 2.30 35.80
CA SER A 314 -1.19 1.01 36.45
C SER A 314 0.24 0.96 37.01
N GLU A 315 0.38 0.86 38.33
CA GLU A 315 1.69 0.71 38.98
C GLU A 315 2.35 -0.63 38.63
N THR A 316 1.55 -1.66 38.34
CA THR A 316 2.03 -3.01 37.99
C THR A 316 2.81 -3.02 36.68
N TYR A 317 2.35 -2.27 35.68
CA TYR A 317 2.94 -2.24 34.34
C TYR A 317 3.66 -0.92 34.04
N TYR A 318 3.67 0.03 34.98
CA TYR A 318 4.21 1.39 34.81
C TYR A 318 3.68 2.08 33.54
N GLY A 319 2.44 1.79 33.15
CA GLY A 319 1.80 2.28 31.94
C GLY A 319 0.53 3.10 32.23
N TYR A 320 0.10 3.88 31.24
CA TYR A 320 -1.15 4.63 31.33
C TYR A 320 -2.10 4.17 30.22
N ASP A 321 -3.34 3.94 30.61
CA ASP A 321 -4.45 3.74 29.72
C ASP A 321 -5.29 5.02 29.69
N ILE A 322 -5.60 5.51 28.50
CA ILE A 322 -6.49 6.66 28.34
C ILE A 322 -7.74 6.21 27.60
N PHE A 323 -8.89 6.46 28.22
CA PHE A 323 -10.22 6.12 27.76
C PHE A 323 -11.03 7.39 27.53
N ILE A 324 -11.96 7.34 26.57
CA ILE A 324 -13.04 8.32 26.46
C ILE A 324 -14.33 7.62 26.91
N ILE A 325 -14.87 8.04 28.04
CA ILE A 325 -16.07 7.43 28.62
C ILE A 325 -17.22 8.44 28.70
N PRO A 326 -18.49 8.00 28.59
CA PRO A 326 -19.64 8.87 28.81
C PRO A 326 -19.58 9.54 30.18
N ALA A 327 -19.94 10.82 30.27
CA ALA A 327 -19.91 11.56 31.53
C ALA A 327 -20.80 10.95 32.62
N GLY A 328 -21.84 10.20 32.25
CA GLY A 328 -22.72 9.48 33.17
C GLY A 328 -22.08 8.24 33.83
N ASP A 329 -20.99 7.73 33.26
CA ASP A 329 -20.27 6.55 33.75
C ASP A 329 -19.10 6.92 34.68
N VAL A 330 -18.88 8.23 34.87
CA VAL A 330 -17.83 8.77 35.74
C VAL A 330 -18.36 8.91 37.17
N PRO A 331 -17.60 8.51 38.22
CA PRO A 331 -18.01 8.75 39.60
C PRO A 331 -18.35 10.22 39.83
N GLN A 332 -19.47 10.52 40.50
CA GLN A 332 -19.90 11.92 40.70
C GLN A 332 -18.84 12.78 41.41
N GLU A 333 -18.04 12.16 42.27
CA GLU A 333 -16.94 12.77 43.01
C GLU A 333 -15.74 13.17 42.13
N ALA A 334 -15.66 12.60 40.93
CA ALA A 334 -14.61 12.89 39.95
C ALA A 334 -14.95 14.08 39.04
N LEU A 335 -16.22 14.47 38.98
CA LEU A 335 -16.72 15.58 38.15
C LEU A 335 -16.60 16.91 38.91
N ILE A 336 -15.42 17.24 39.43
CA ILE A 336 -15.19 18.53 40.09
C ILE A 336 -14.53 19.48 39.09
N HIS A 337 -15.38 20.36 38.54
CA HIS A 337 -15.17 21.57 37.72
C HIS A 337 -14.05 21.61 36.67
#